data_AF-A0A5C6JVA3-F1
#
_entry.id   AF-A0A5C6JVA3-F1
#
_cell.length_a   1.000
_cell.length_b   1.000
_cell.length_c   1.000
_cell.angle_alpha   90.00
_cell.angle_beta   90.00
_cell.angle_gamma   90.00
#
_symmetry.space_group_name_H-M   'P 1'
#
loop_
_entity.id
_entity.type
_entity.pdbx_description
1 polymer ?
#
loop_
_entity_poly.entity_id
_entity_poly.type
_entity_poly.pdbx_seq_one_letter_code
_entity_poly.pdbx_strand_id
1 'polypeptide(L)'
;MVERCARAGRRLDAEAAALDQIRGLEGPGAGAALEVARARARALAVRTVAAHGTLAALRERYAPSATDPVTDSMEQAKDRLLFATARLDAAHQAVVVGDGDRAARQLRAGEGAVAQAETLVRGVERLAARLREAAALVPAALTGAEAELATARRGGSRTPLATGELRARLAHADGVLAGVRGELTGARSYDPLDALRRITRAADRLDVGRSGVLDTAALLVARAAVGAADDFVTVHRGAVGPEARARLAEAVRTLRAGDGTGAAFPADTAAREARDLAEQDVRAHGNPCPAAADETGLPGAVLGGILLAEDADGGPPACFGGPGTRARRRLAPPS
;
A
#
# COMPACT_ATOMS: atom_id res chain seq x y z
N MET A 1 -20.77 -15.30 10.89
CA MET A 1 -19.94 -14.60 9.88
C MET A 1 -20.34 -15.00 8.45
N VAL A 2 -20.51 -16.29 8.17
CA VAL A 2 -20.95 -16.82 6.85
C VAL A 2 -22.24 -16.19 6.32
N GLU A 3 -23.26 -16.00 7.16
CA GLU A 3 -24.53 -15.41 6.74
C GLU A 3 -24.43 -13.92 6.34
N ARG A 4 -23.57 -13.15 7.03
CA ARG A 4 -23.30 -11.74 6.66
C ARG A 4 -22.56 -11.67 5.32
N CYS A 5 -21.59 -12.55 5.10
CA CYS A 5 -20.88 -12.65 3.81
C CYS A 5 -21.82 -13.08 2.68
N ALA A 6 -22.71 -14.05 2.92
CA ALA A 6 -23.69 -14.50 1.93
C ALA A 6 -24.70 -13.39 1.58
N ARG A 7 -25.17 -12.62 2.58
CA ARG A 7 -26.04 -11.45 2.35
C ARG A 7 -25.34 -10.36 1.55
N ALA A 8 -24.08 -10.07 1.87
CA ALA A 8 -23.28 -9.13 1.09
C ALA A 8 -23.09 -9.61 -0.35
N GLY A 9 -22.82 -10.90 -0.57
CA GLY A 9 -22.73 -11.52 -1.89
C GLY A 9 -24.00 -11.33 -2.71
N ARG A 10 -25.17 -11.66 -2.15
CA ARG A 10 -26.46 -11.45 -2.84
C ARG A 10 -26.72 -10.00 -3.20
N ARG A 11 -26.32 -9.05 -2.35
CA ARG A 11 -26.45 -7.61 -2.64
C ARG A 11 -25.52 -7.19 -3.78
N LEU A 12 -24.29 -7.69 -3.81
CA LEU A 12 -23.38 -7.45 -4.93
C LEU A 12 -23.91 -8.07 -6.23
N ASP A 13 -24.55 -9.25 -6.15
CA ASP A 13 -25.19 -9.89 -7.31
C ASP A 13 -26.34 -9.05 -7.89
N ALA A 14 -27.15 -8.41 -7.02
CA ALA A 14 -28.29 -7.59 -7.44
C ALA A 14 -27.88 -6.29 -8.16
N GLU A 15 -26.81 -5.62 -7.71
CA GLU A 15 -26.36 -4.33 -8.27
C GLU A 15 -25.52 -4.46 -9.55
N ALA A 16 -25.18 -5.69 -9.91
CA ALA A 16 -24.13 -5.94 -10.87
C ALA A 16 -24.47 -5.55 -12.31
N ALA A 17 -25.72 -5.75 -12.76
CA ALA A 17 -26.17 -5.34 -14.09
C ALA A 17 -26.22 -3.80 -14.21
N ALA A 18 -26.72 -3.10 -13.18
CA ALA A 18 -26.74 -1.64 -13.14
C ALA A 18 -25.31 -1.06 -13.20
N LEU A 19 -24.34 -1.72 -12.55
CA LEU A 19 -22.93 -1.32 -12.62
C LEU A 19 -22.33 -1.52 -14.03
N ASP A 20 -22.69 -2.60 -14.73
CA ASP A 20 -22.23 -2.86 -16.10
C ASP A 20 -22.81 -1.79 -17.07
N GLN A 21 -24.06 -1.37 -16.87
CA GLN A 21 -24.70 -0.27 -17.61
C GLN A 21 -24.03 1.09 -17.38
N ILE A 22 -23.80 1.48 -16.11
CA ILE A 22 -23.12 2.75 -15.77
C ILE A 22 -21.72 2.82 -16.39
N ARG A 23 -21.06 1.67 -16.54
CA ARG A 23 -19.71 1.57 -17.11
C ARG A 23 -19.69 1.58 -18.63
N GLY A 24 -20.84 1.61 -19.30
CA GLY A 24 -20.93 1.60 -20.76
C GLY A 24 -20.39 0.31 -21.38
N LEU A 25 -20.43 -0.82 -20.65
CA LEU A 25 -19.96 -2.13 -21.12
C LEU A 25 -21.02 -2.90 -21.93
N GLU A 26 -22.11 -2.21 -22.29
CA GLU A 26 -23.22 -2.73 -23.08
C GLU A 26 -23.41 -1.86 -24.33
N GLY A 27 -23.59 -2.52 -25.47
CA GLY A 27 -23.87 -1.86 -26.75
C GLY A 27 -22.77 -0.86 -27.19
N PRO A 28 -23.13 0.32 -27.76
CA PRO A 28 -22.18 1.26 -28.35
C PRO A 28 -21.28 2.02 -27.33
N GLY A 29 -21.48 1.82 -26.02
CA GLY A 29 -20.73 2.53 -24.96
C GLY A 29 -19.25 2.13 -24.82
N ALA A 30 -18.85 0.96 -25.32
CA ALA A 30 -17.51 0.42 -25.12
C ALA A 30 -16.41 1.29 -25.77
N GLY A 31 -16.71 1.94 -26.89
CA GLY A 31 -15.75 2.84 -27.57
C GLY A 31 -15.43 4.09 -26.75
N ALA A 32 -16.45 4.74 -26.16
CA ALA A 32 -16.24 5.91 -25.31
C ALA A 32 -15.48 5.56 -24.02
N ALA A 33 -15.82 4.43 -23.38
CA ALA A 33 -15.13 3.95 -22.19
C ALA A 33 -13.65 3.61 -22.49
N LEU A 34 -13.37 3.02 -23.66
CA LEU A 34 -12.02 2.75 -24.12
C LEU A 34 -11.19 4.04 -24.29
N GLU A 35 -11.74 5.08 -24.90
CA GLU A 35 -11.01 6.35 -25.06
C GLU A 35 -10.65 7.00 -23.72
N VAL A 36 -11.56 6.96 -22.74
CA VAL A 36 -11.28 7.40 -21.37
C VAL A 36 -10.15 6.59 -20.74
N ALA A 37 -10.19 5.26 -20.87
CA ALA A 37 -9.15 4.39 -20.33
C ALA A 37 -7.77 4.65 -20.98
N ARG A 38 -7.73 4.84 -22.31
CA ARG A 38 -6.49 5.20 -23.04
C ARG A 38 -5.94 6.56 -22.61
N ALA A 39 -6.81 7.56 -22.44
CA ALA A 39 -6.40 8.88 -21.97
C ALA A 39 -5.78 8.80 -20.57
N ARG A 40 -6.40 8.02 -19.66
CA ARG A 40 -5.86 7.77 -18.31
C ARG A 40 -4.51 7.05 -18.35
N ALA A 41 -4.36 6.02 -19.18
CA ALA A 41 -3.10 5.29 -19.34
C ALA A 41 -1.97 6.21 -19.82
N ARG A 42 -2.22 7.07 -20.82
CA ARG A 42 -1.25 8.06 -21.32
C ARG A 42 -0.86 9.08 -20.25
N ALA A 43 -1.84 9.65 -19.55
CA ALA A 43 -1.59 10.60 -18.47
C ALA A 43 -0.76 9.95 -17.33
N LEU A 44 -1.06 8.70 -17.00
CA LEU A 44 -0.33 7.95 -15.99
C LEU A 44 1.11 7.64 -16.43
N ALA A 45 1.34 7.30 -17.70
CA ALA A 45 2.70 7.08 -18.22
C ALA A 45 3.60 8.31 -18.03
N VAL A 46 3.07 9.53 -18.27
CA VAL A 46 3.80 10.78 -18.00
C VAL A 46 4.10 10.94 -16.51
N ARG A 47 3.12 10.68 -15.63
CA ARG A 47 3.32 10.72 -14.17
C ARG A 47 4.35 9.70 -13.68
N THR A 48 4.41 8.52 -14.28
CA THR A 48 5.40 7.49 -13.96
C THR A 48 6.83 7.99 -14.19
N VAL A 49 7.09 8.77 -15.24
CA VAL A 49 8.41 9.37 -15.47
C VAL A 49 8.78 10.35 -14.34
N ALA A 50 7.85 11.24 -13.96
CA ALA A 50 8.06 12.18 -12.87
C ALA A 50 8.27 11.48 -11.50
N ALA A 51 7.53 10.41 -11.24
CA ALA A 51 7.69 9.59 -10.03
C ALA A 51 9.03 8.85 -10.01
N HIS A 52 9.55 8.42 -11.16
CA HIS A 52 10.90 7.83 -11.26
C HIS A 52 11.98 8.83 -10.84
N GLY A 53 11.92 10.06 -11.36
CA GLY A 53 12.82 11.13 -10.95
C GLY A 53 12.70 11.48 -9.46
N THR A 54 11.47 11.45 -8.93
CA THR A 54 11.23 11.64 -7.49
C THR A 54 11.90 10.54 -6.66
N LEU A 55 11.77 9.27 -7.03
CA LEU A 55 12.41 8.16 -6.33
C LEU A 55 13.95 8.25 -6.38
N ALA A 56 14.52 8.64 -7.52
CA ALA A 56 15.96 8.86 -7.65
C ALA A 56 16.44 9.94 -6.66
N ALA A 57 15.76 11.08 -6.61
CA ALA A 57 16.08 12.17 -5.68
C ALA A 57 15.94 11.74 -4.19
N LEU A 58 14.97 10.87 -3.87
CA LEU A 58 14.85 10.31 -2.51
C LEU A 58 16.05 9.42 -2.15
N ARG A 59 16.53 8.58 -3.08
CA ARG A 59 17.67 7.68 -2.88
C ARG A 59 19.00 8.41 -2.70
N GLU A 60 19.15 9.58 -3.32
CA GLU A 60 20.30 10.46 -3.11
C GLU A 60 20.27 11.09 -1.72
N ARG A 61 19.07 11.49 -1.26
CA ARG A 61 18.91 12.27 -0.02
C ARG A 61 18.82 11.45 1.25
N TYR A 62 18.19 10.28 1.21
CA TYR A 62 17.85 9.48 2.40
C TYR A 62 18.54 8.11 2.40
N ALA A 63 18.59 7.48 3.56
CA ALA A 63 19.12 6.11 3.67
C ALA A 63 18.29 5.12 2.81
N PRO A 64 18.89 4.02 2.33
CA PRO A 64 18.16 3.00 1.57
C PRO A 64 16.86 2.54 2.24
N SER A 65 16.91 2.35 3.57
CA SER A 65 15.74 1.95 4.39
C SER A 65 14.54 2.88 4.26
N ALA A 66 14.76 4.16 3.98
CA ALA A 66 13.70 5.13 3.78
C ALA A 66 12.90 4.88 2.49
N THR A 67 13.52 4.22 1.51
CA THR A 67 12.94 3.94 0.18
C THR A 67 12.57 2.48 -0.04
N ASP A 68 13.00 1.58 0.86
CA ASP A 68 12.63 0.14 0.84
C ASP A 68 11.15 -0.11 0.55
N PRO A 69 10.18 0.67 1.10
CA PRO A 69 8.77 0.44 0.84
C PRO A 69 8.34 0.49 -0.63
N VAL A 70 9.09 1.19 -1.48
CA VAL A 70 8.72 1.47 -2.88
C VAL A 70 9.83 1.12 -3.88
N THR A 71 10.85 0.36 -3.46
CA THR A 71 12.05 0.08 -4.27
C THR A 71 11.71 -0.45 -5.67
N ASP A 72 10.76 -1.38 -5.76
CA ASP A 72 10.35 -2.03 -7.00
C ASP A 72 9.11 -1.39 -7.65
N SER A 73 8.53 -0.36 -7.03
CA SER A 73 7.24 0.19 -7.46
C SER A 73 7.29 0.76 -8.88
N MET A 74 8.44 1.29 -9.32
CA MET A 74 8.58 1.88 -10.65
C MET A 74 8.62 0.83 -11.75
N GLU A 75 9.35 -0.27 -11.54
CA GLU A 75 9.38 -1.37 -12.52
C GLU A 75 8.02 -2.06 -12.59
N GLN A 76 7.39 -2.32 -11.44
CA GLN A 76 6.04 -2.85 -11.41
C GLN A 76 5.02 -1.92 -12.10
N ALA A 77 5.15 -0.59 -11.94
CA ALA A 77 4.25 0.36 -12.59
C ALA A 77 4.41 0.34 -14.12
N LYS A 78 5.65 0.23 -14.63
CA LYS A 78 5.93 0.06 -16.05
C LYS A 78 5.31 -1.24 -16.59
N ASP A 79 5.51 -2.35 -15.89
CA ASP A 79 4.92 -3.65 -16.27
C ASP A 79 3.39 -3.58 -16.37
N ARG A 80 2.74 -2.92 -15.41
CA ARG A 80 1.28 -2.72 -15.43
C ARG A 80 0.84 -1.81 -16.57
N LEU A 81 1.61 -0.77 -16.91
CA LEU A 81 1.29 0.10 -18.04
C LEU A 81 1.47 -0.59 -19.40
N LEU A 82 2.48 -1.45 -19.53
CA LEU A 82 2.66 -2.29 -20.73
C LEU A 82 1.49 -3.25 -20.88
N PHE A 83 1.14 -3.97 -19.81
CA PHE A 83 -0.02 -4.85 -19.79
C PHE A 83 -1.32 -4.09 -20.10
N ALA A 84 -1.51 -2.91 -19.50
CA ALA A 84 -2.68 -2.07 -19.76
C ALA A 84 -2.79 -1.70 -21.24
N THR A 85 -1.69 -1.28 -21.85
CA THR A 85 -1.64 -0.89 -23.27
C THR A 85 -2.05 -2.05 -24.18
N ALA A 86 -1.46 -3.22 -23.98
CA ALA A 86 -1.79 -4.42 -24.75
C ALA A 86 -3.28 -4.79 -24.64
N ARG A 87 -3.86 -4.69 -23.44
CA ARG A 87 -5.29 -5.00 -23.22
C ARG A 87 -6.21 -3.94 -23.82
N LEU A 88 -5.86 -2.66 -23.76
CA LEU A 88 -6.65 -1.60 -24.41
C LEU A 88 -6.59 -1.70 -25.93
N ASP A 89 -5.48 -2.15 -26.51
CA ASP A 89 -5.36 -2.44 -27.94
C ASP A 89 -6.21 -3.64 -28.35
N ALA A 90 -6.18 -4.74 -27.58
CA ALA A 90 -7.06 -5.87 -27.80
C ALA A 90 -8.55 -5.50 -27.67
N ALA A 91 -8.90 -4.60 -26.73
CA ALA A 91 -10.26 -4.08 -26.59
C ALA A 91 -10.70 -3.28 -27.83
N HIS A 92 -9.82 -2.44 -28.37
CA HIS A 92 -10.10 -1.69 -29.59
C HIS A 92 -10.40 -2.61 -30.78
N GLN A 93 -9.57 -3.63 -30.99
CA GLN A 93 -9.78 -4.61 -32.07
C GLN A 93 -11.12 -5.33 -31.92
N ALA A 94 -11.48 -5.71 -30.70
CA ALA A 94 -12.77 -6.34 -30.41
C ALA A 94 -13.97 -5.41 -30.70
N VAL A 95 -13.85 -4.10 -30.40
CA VAL A 95 -14.87 -3.10 -30.76
C VAL A 95 -15.04 -3.01 -32.28
N VAL A 96 -13.93 -3.00 -33.04
CA VAL A 96 -13.96 -2.90 -34.51
C VAL A 96 -14.67 -4.09 -35.16
N VAL A 97 -14.48 -5.30 -34.65
CA VAL A 97 -15.13 -6.52 -35.17
C VAL A 97 -16.51 -6.79 -34.56
N GLY A 98 -17.00 -5.92 -33.67
CA GLY A 98 -18.32 -6.06 -33.03
C GLY A 98 -18.41 -7.09 -31.90
N ASP A 99 -17.28 -7.58 -31.39
CA ASP A 99 -17.23 -8.52 -30.25
C ASP A 99 -17.25 -7.74 -28.92
N GLY A 100 -18.45 -7.33 -28.51
CA GLY A 100 -18.66 -6.52 -27.30
C GLY A 100 -18.22 -7.19 -26.00
N ASP A 101 -18.37 -8.51 -25.89
CA ASP A 101 -17.98 -9.26 -24.69
C ASP A 101 -16.46 -9.36 -24.55
N ARG A 102 -15.74 -9.61 -25.64
CA ARG A 102 -14.29 -9.55 -25.64
C ARG A 102 -13.78 -8.14 -25.38
N ALA A 103 -14.39 -7.12 -26.00
CA ALA A 103 -14.04 -5.73 -25.76
C ALA A 103 -14.16 -5.36 -24.28
N ALA A 104 -15.28 -5.73 -23.64
CA ALA A 104 -15.51 -5.50 -22.22
C ALA A 104 -14.46 -6.20 -21.34
N ARG A 105 -14.12 -7.47 -21.60
CA ARG A 105 -13.09 -8.21 -20.84
C ARG A 105 -11.72 -7.54 -20.93
N GLN A 106 -11.28 -7.20 -22.14
CA GLN A 106 -9.96 -6.61 -22.37
C GLN A 106 -9.88 -5.19 -21.79
N LEU A 107 -10.92 -4.38 -21.97
CA LEU A 107 -11.02 -3.05 -21.36
C LEU A 107 -10.87 -3.13 -19.84
N ARG A 108 -11.52 -4.10 -19.20
CA ARG A 108 -11.49 -4.27 -17.74
C ARG A 108 -10.14 -4.73 -17.21
N ALA A 109 -9.44 -5.58 -17.95
CA ALA A 109 -8.05 -5.92 -17.67
C ALA A 109 -7.15 -4.68 -17.77
N GLY A 110 -7.34 -3.86 -18.80
CA GLY A 110 -6.63 -2.59 -18.98
C GLY A 110 -6.89 -1.59 -17.84
N GLU A 111 -8.14 -1.35 -17.48
CA GLU A 111 -8.51 -0.46 -16.37
C GLU A 111 -7.94 -0.91 -15.02
N GLY A 112 -7.99 -2.22 -14.73
CA GLY A 112 -7.42 -2.79 -13.52
C GLY A 112 -5.91 -2.56 -13.45
N ALA A 113 -5.22 -2.71 -14.58
CA ALA A 113 -3.78 -2.46 -14.69
C ALA A 113 -3.41 -0.98 -14.51
N VAL A 114 -4.17 -0.07 -15.13
CA VAL A 114 -4.01 1.38 -14.91
C VAL A 114 -4.20 1.74 -13.43
N ALA A 115 -5.21 1.19 -12.76
CA ALA A 115 -5.45 1.46 -11.34
C ALA A 115 -4.32 0.96 -10.43
N GLN A 116 -3.70 -0.18 -10.75
CA GLN A 116 -2.54 -0.68 -10.01
C GLN A 116 -1.28 0.16 -10.24
N ALA A 117 -0.98 0.49 -11.49
CA ALA A 117 0.11 1.41 -11.82
C ALA A 117 -0.07 2.74 -11.08
N GLU A 118 -1.30 3.26 -11.00
CA GLU A 118 -1.59 4.49 -10.27
C GLU A 118 -1.34 4.34 -8.76
N THR A 119 -1.68 3.20 -8.17
CA THR A 119 -1.42 2.93 -6.75
C THR A 119 0.08 2.96 -6.45
N LEU A 120 0.90 2.34 -7.31
CA LEU A 120 2.35 2.31 -7.20
C LEU A 120 2.95 3.72 -7.33
N VAL A 121 2.54 4.48 -8.34
CA VAL A 121 2.99 5.88 -8.56
C VAL A 121 2.63 6.77 -7.37
N ARG A 122 1.38 6.70 -6.91
CA ARG A 122 0.93 7.47 -5.73
C ARG A 122 1.66 7.04 -4.45
N GLY A 123 2.10 5.78 -4.34
CA GLY A 123 2.91 5.28 -3.24
C GLY A 123 4.23 6.04 -3.11
N VAL A 124 4.92 6.25 -4.23
CA VAL A 124 6.16 7.04 -4.28
C VAL A 124 5.91 8.50 -3.90
N GLU A 125 4.87 9.12 -4.48
CA GLU A 125 4.49 10.52 -4.18
C GLU A 125 4.19 10.71 -2.69
N ARG A 126 3.42 9.78 -2.08
CA ARG A 126 3.11 9.79 -0.65
C ARG A 126 4.34 9.59 0.22
N LEU A 127 5.22 8.66 -0.14
CA LEU A 127 6.46 8.44 0.61
C LEU A 127 7.33 9.71 0.58
N ALA A 128 7.46 10.35 -0.58
CA ALA A 128 8.20 11.61 -0.70
C ALA A 128 7.65 12.71 0.21
N ALA A 129 6.32 12.85 0.29
CA ALA A 129 5.68 13.80 1.20
C ALA A 129 5.95 13.45 2.68
N ARG A 130 5.78 12.18 3.05
CA ARG A 130 5.99 11.69 4.43
C ARG A 130 7.43 11.81 4.90
N LEU A 131 8.41 11.54 4.03
CA LEU A 131 9.83 11.70 4.37
C LEU A 131 10.20 13.17 4.59
N ARG A 132 9.65 14.09 3.79
CA ARG A 132 9.83 15.54 4.02
C ARG A 132 9.22 16.00 5.34
N GLU A 133 7.98 15.57 5.61
CA GLU A 133 7.28 15.88 6.86
C GLU A 133 8.03 15.32 8.07
N ALA A 134 8.45 14.06 7.99
CA ALA A 134 9.21 13.40 9.05
C ALA A 134 10.55 14.09 9.29
N ALA A 135 11.29 14.43 8.23
CA ALA A 135 12.57 15.14 8.35
C ALA A 135 12.40 16.51 9.05
N ALA A 136 11.33 17.25 8.75
CA ALA A 136 11.03 18.50 9.42
C ALA A 136 10.65 18.32 10.90
N LEU A 137 10.06 17.19 11.25
CA LEU A 137 9.58 16.90 12.61
C LEU A 137 10.66 16.35 13.55
N VAL A 138 11.71 15.71 13.01
CA VAL A 138 12.79 15.07 13.81
C VAL A 138 13.41 16.01 14.86
N PRO A 139 13.81 17.26 14.55
CA PRO A 139 14.42 18.15 15.55
C PRO A 139 13.48 18.48 16.72
N ALA A 140 12.20 18.71 16.43
CA ALA A 140 11.20 18.99 17.44
C ALA A 140 10.91 17.74 18.30
N ALA A 141 10.88 16.56 17.68
CA ALA A 141 10.70 15.29 18.38
C ALA A 141 11.88 14.98 19.32
N LEU A 142 13.12 15.25 18.90
CA LEU A 142 14.30 15.14 19.77
C LEU A 142 14.16 16.03 21.01
N THR A 143 13.83 17.30 20.80
CA THR A 143 13.64 18.28 21.89
C THR A 143 12.51 17.83 22.85
N GLY A 144 11.39 17.37 22.28
CA GLY A 144 10.26 16.85 23.06
C GLY A 144 10.63 15.63 23.91
N ALA A 145 11.36 14.68 23.33
CA ALA A 145 11.83 13.50 24.05
C ALA A 145 12.81 13.86 25.17
N GLU A 146 13.75 14.78 24.94
CA GLU A 146 14.68 15.26 25.97
C GLU A 146 13.95 15.88 27.18
N ALA A 147 12.88 16.63 26.93
CA ALA A 147 12.04 17.20 27.98
C ALA A 147 11.32 16.12 28.80
N GLU A 148 10.82 15.06 28.15
CA GLU A 148 10.23 13.91 28.83
C GLU A 148 11.27 13.14 29.67
N LEU A 149 12.48 12.91 29.13
CA LEU A 149 13.59 12.28 29.86
C LEU A 149 13.97 13.10 31.11
N ALA A 150 14.06 14.42 30.98
CA ALA A 150 14.32 15.31 32.12
C ALA A 150 13.23 15.21 33.18
N THR A 151 11.97 15.04 32.77
CA THR A 151 10.82 14.90 33.66
C THR A 151 10.80 13.52 34.34
N ALA A 152 11.12 12.44 33.62
CA ALA A 152 11.34 11.10 34.20
C ALA A 152 12.43 11.11 35.29
N ARG A 153 13.55 11.79 35.05
CA ARG A 153 14.65 11.92 36.03
C ARG A 153 14.20 12.59 37.34
N ARG A 154 13.20 13.45 37.28
CA ARG A 154 12.59 14.11 38.46
C ARG A 154 11.48 13.29 39.12
N GLY A 155 11.27 12.05 38.70
CA GLY A 155 10.23 11.17 39.23
C GLY A 155 8.84 11.41 38.64
N GLY A 156 8.73 12.06 37.48
CA GLY A 156 7.45 12.34 36.82
C GLY A 156 6.82 11.16 36.08
N SER A 157 7.33 9.94 36.24
CA SER A 157 6.73 8.73 35.64
C SER A 157 5.35 8.49 36.24
N ARG A 158 4.34 8.25 35.40
CA ARG A 158 2.96 7.96 35.82
C ARG A 158 2.87 6.61 36.53
N THR A 159 3.65 5.64 36.06
CA THR A 159 3.79 4.33 36.72
C THR A 159 5.04 4.31 37.60
N PRO A 160 4.96 3.87 38.86
CA PRO A 160 6.12 3.67 39.71
C PRO A 160 7.04 2.60 39.11
N LEU A 161 8.30 2.96 38.84
CA LEU A 161 9.32 2.03 38.37
C LEU A 161 10.35 1.81 39.47
N ALA A 162 10.88 0.58 39.55
CA ALA A 162 12.04 0.33 40.39
C ALA A 162 13.22 1.21 39.93
N THR A 163 14.00 1.74 40.86
CA THR A 163 15.10 2.69 40.55
C THR A 163 16.08 2.16 39.49
N GLY A 164 16.38 0.85 39.54
CA GLY A 164 17.25 0.20 38.54
C GLY A 164 16.63 0.16 37.14
N GLU A 165 15.32 -0.10 37.06
CA GLU A 165 14.58 -0.14 35.81
C GLU A 165 14.46 1.26 35.17
N LEU A 166 14.12 2.27 35.97
CA LEU A 166 14.08 3.66 35.51
C LEU A 166 15.45 4.09 34.94
N ARG A 167 16.55 3.77 35.65
CA ARG A 167 17.91 4.07 35.19
C ARG A 167 18.23 3.39 33.86
N ALA A 168 17.86 2.13 33.69
CA ALA A 168 18.08 1.39 32.45
C ALA A 168 17.28 1.99 31.28
N ARG A 169 16.01 2.34 31.49
CA ARG A 169 15.16 2.97 30.47
C ARG A 169 15.69 4.35 30.06
N LEU A 170 16.12 5.17 31.03
CA LEU A 170 16.75 6.46 30.77
C LEU A 170 18.05 6.33 29.96
N ALA A 171 18.95 5.43 30.36
CA ALA A 171 20.20 5.20 29.65
C ALA A 171 19.97 4.73 28.20
N HIS A 172 18.99 3.85 28.00
CA HIS A 172 18.57 3.42 26.66
C HIS A 172 18.06 4.60 25.83
N ALA A 173 17.16 5.41 26.40
CA ALA A 173 16.59 6.55 25.69
C ALA A 173 17.66 7.60 25.34
N ASP A 174 18.57 7.93 26.27
CA ASP A 174 19.71 8.82 26.01
C ASP A 174 20.56 8.31 24.85
N GLY A 175 20.88 7.01 24.81
CA GLY A 175 21.63 6.39 23.72
C GLY A 175 20.91 6.48 22.38
N VAL A 176 19.59 6.26 22.35
CA VAL A 176 18.78 6.40 21.13
C VAL A 176 18.78 7.84 20.63
N LEU A 177 18.52 8.82 21.51
CA LEU A 177 18.51 10.23 21.11
C LEU A 177 19.89 10.71 20.65
N ALA A 178 20.96 10.24 21.30
CA ALA A 178 22.33 10.52 20.86
C ALA A 178 22.63 9.94 19.47
N GLY A 179 22.21 8.70 19.21
CA GLY A 179 22.35 8.07 17.88
C GLY A 179 21.62 8.86 16.79
N VAL A 180 20.37 9.24 17.03
CA VAL A 180 19.58 10.03 16.06
C VAL A 180 20.17 11.43 15.84
N ARG A 181 20.69 12.09 16.88
CA ARG A 181 21.43 13.36 16.73
C ARG A 181 22.70 13.19 15.88
N GLY A 182 23.42 12.09 16.07
CA GLY A 182 24.60 11.76 15.27
C GLY A 182 24.25 11.55 13.79
N GLU A 183 23.13 10.88 13.50
CA GLU A 183 22.61 10.73 12.13
C GLU A 183 22.19 12.07 11.52
N LEU A 184 21.50 12.93 12.28
CA LEU A 184 21.01 14.23 11.81
C LEU A 184 22.14 15.21 11.50
N THR A 185 23.21 15.21 12.29
CA THR A 185 24.36 16.12 12.14
C THR A 185 25.47 15.54 11.27
N GLY A 186 25.42 14.23 11.00
CA GLY A 186 26.39 13.54 10.18
C GLY A 186 26.24 13.86 8.69
N ALA A 187 27.29 13.56 7.92
CA ALA A 187 27.26 13.65 6.45
C ALA A 187 26.52 12.47 5.79
N ARG A 188 26.04 11.49 6.58
CA ARG A 188 25.40 10.27 6.07
C ARG A 188 23.90 10.46 5.96
N SER A 189 23.32 10.01 4.84
CA SER A 189 21.88 9.93 4.66
C SER A 189 21.24 9.04 5.74
N TYR A 190 20.13 9.51 6.32
CA TYR A 190 19.39 8.80 7.37
C TYR A 190 17.94 8.56 6.93
N ASP A 191 17.20 7.77 7.70
CA ASP A 191 15.77 7.52 7.51
C ASP A 191 14.95 8.32 8.54
N PRO A 192 14.27 9.40 8.13
CA PRO A 192 13.49 10.23 9.05
C PRO A 192 12.31 9.51 9.70
N LEU A 193 11.67 8.56 9.02
CA LEU A 193 10.53 7.82 9.59
C LEU A 193 11.01 6.83 10.64
N ASP A 194 12.15 6.17 10.41
CA ASP A 194 12.79 5.32 11.42
C ASP A 194 13.32 6.13 12.61
N ALA A 195 13.94 7.29 12.36
CA ALA A 195 14.39 8.20 13.41
C ALA A 195 13.24 8.61 14.34
N LEU A 196 12.11 9.07 13.78
CA LEU A 196 10.92 9.40 14.58
C LEU A 196 10.38 8.21 15.36
N ARG A 197 10.35 7.02 14.75
CA ARG A 197 9.91 5.78 15.39
C ARG A 197 10.78 5.43 16.59
N ARG A 198 12.11 5.55 16.46
CA ARG A 198 13.06 5.32 17.55
C ARG A 198 12.90 6.34 18.68
N ILE A 199 12.81 7.63 18.35
CA ILE A 199 12.59 8.71 19.34
C ILE A 199 11.32 8.46 20.15
N THR A 200 10.20 8.30 19.45
CA THR A 200 8.87 8.16 20.08
C THR A 200 8.78 6.90 20.95
N ARG A 201 9.31 5.75 20.48
CA ARG A 201 9.34 4.51 21.27
C ARG A 201 10.27 4.59 22.49
N ALA A 202 11.40 5.30 22.39
CA ALA A 202 12.30 5.49 23.52
C ALA A 202 11.65 6.34 24.62
N ALA A 203 10.94 7.40 24.23
CA ALA A 203 10.24 8.28 25.16
C ALA A 203 9.01 7.62 25.81
N ASP A 204 8.19 6.89 25.03
CA ASP A 204 6.98 6.22 25.52
C ASP A 204 7.25 5.23 26.67
N ARG A 205 8.41 4.55 26.64
CA ARG A 205 8.84 3.64 27.71
C ARG A 205 9.03 4.32 29.06
N LEU A 206 9.16 5.64 29.12
CA LEU A 206 9.33 6.37 30.38
C LEU A 206 8.00 6.74 31.04
N ASP A 207 6.88 6.60 30.34
CA ASP A 207 5.52 6.80 30.86
C ASP A 207 5.31 8.13 31.61
N VAL A 208 5.93 9.22 31.14
CA VAL A 208 5.98 10.52 31.85
C VAL A 208 4.76 11.39 31.57
N GLY A 209 3.93 11.01 30.58
CA GLY A 209 2.94 11.91 29.98
C GLY A 209 3.53 12.70 28.82
N ARG A 210 2.70 13.00 27.81
CA ARG A 210 3.18 13.18 26.44
C ARG A 210 3.29 14.64 26.00
N SER A 211 4.39 14.95 25.31
CA SER A 211 4.50 16.09 24.41
C SER A 211 3.65 15.88 23.16
N GLY A 212 2.82 16.87 22.79
CA GLY A 212 2.00 16.79 21.57
C GLY A 212 2.82 16.59 20.28
N VAL A 213 4.11 16.96 20.30
CA VAL A 213 5.04 16.70 19.18
C VAL A 213 5.34 15.20 19.05
N LEU A 214 5.50 14.47 20.17
CA LEU A 214 5.74 13.03 20.12
C LEU A 214 4.49 12.26 19.71
N ASP A 215 3.30 12.71 20.13
CA ASP A 215 2.03 12.17 19.63
C ASP A 215 1.90 12.34 18.11
N THR A 216 2.20 13.55 17.61
CA THR A 216 2.19 13.85 16.18
C THR A 216 3.19 12.98 15.42
N ALA A 217 4.41 12.83 15.93
CA ALA A 217 5.44 12.00 15.34
C ALA A 217 5.05 10.51 15.29
N ALA A 218 4.49 9.98 16.39
CA ALA A 218 4.06 8.59 16.43
C ALA A 218 2.90 8.33 15.46
N LEU A 219 1.93 9.26 15.38
CA LEU A 219 0.82 9.16 14.43
C LEU A 219 1.30 9.24 12.97
N LEU A 220 2.28 10.10 12.67
CA LEU A 220 2.88 10.17 11.34
C LEU A 220 3.54 8.83 10.96
N VAL A 221 4.32 8.25 11.87
CA VAL A 221 4.98 6.94 11.69
C VAL A 221 3.95 5.83 11.47
N ALA A 222 2.90 5.77 12.31
CA ALA A 222 1.84 4.77 12.19
C ALA A 222 1.06 4.89 10.89
N ARG A 223 0.68 6.11 10.48
CA ARG A 223 0.02 6.38 9.19
C ARG A 223 0.92 6.02 8.01
N ALA A 224 2.22 6.25 8.13
CA ALA A 224 3.20 5.84 7.13
C ALA A 224 3.23 4.32 6.96
N ALA A 225 3.34 3.58 8.06
CA ALA A 225 3.35 2.12 8.07
C ALA A 225 2.04 1.52 7.53
N VAL A 226 0.88 1.99 8.02
CA VAL A 226 -0.45 1.54 7.56
C VAL A 226 -0.61 1.78 6.06
N GLY A 227 -0.28 2.98 5.57
CA GLY A 227 -0.38 3.28 4.14
C GLY A 227 0.55 2.41 3.29
N ALA A 228 1.78 2.15 3.75
CA ALA A 228 2.71 1.30 3.03
C ALA A 228 2.24 -0.16 2.96
N ALA A 229 1.65 -0.68 4.04
CA ALA A 229 1.06 -2.02 4.06
C ALA A 229 -0.19 -2.11 3.17
N ASP A 230 -1.06 -1.10 3.21
CA ASP A 230 -2.26 -1.02 2.38
C ASP A 230 -1.94 -0.98 0.88
N ASP A 231 -0.96 -0.17 0.49
CA ASP A 231 -0.46 -0.10 -0.88
C ASP A 231 0.08 -1.46 -1.34
N PHE A 232 0.92 -2.10 -0.52
CA PHE A 232 1.50 -3.40 -0.83
C PHE A 232 0.40 -4.47 -0.99
N VAL A 233 -0.53 -4.57 -0.06
CA VAL A 233 -1.65 -5.54 -0.12
C VAL A 233 -2.54 -5.27 -1.34
N THR A 234 -2.77 -4.00 -1.68
CA THR A 234 -3.61 -3.61 -2.83
C THR A 234 -3.00 -4.07 -4.16
N VAL A 235 -1.70 -3.87 -4.35
CA VAL A 235 -1.02 -4.20 -5.61
C VAL A 235 -0.62 -5.68 -5.71
N HIS A 236 -0.68 -6.43 -4.60
CA HIS A 236 -0.39 -7.87 -4.54
C HIS A 236 -1.61 -8.72 -4.12
N ARG A 237 -2.83 -8.20 -4.31
CA ARG A 237 -4.04 -8.84 -3.79
C ARG A 237 -4.32 -10.26 -4.32
N GLY A 238 -3.66 -10.70 -5.39
CA GLY A 238 -3.78 -12.07 -5.91
C GLY A 238 -2.96 -13.08 -5.10
N ALA A 239 -1.82 -12.65 -4.56
CA ALA A 239 -0.90 -13.50 -3.80
C ALA A 239 -1.08 -13.39 -2.28
N VAL A 240 -1.46 -12.21 -1.78
CA VAL A 240 -1.60 -11.97 -0.34
C VAL A 240 -2.73 -12.83 0.25
N GLY A 241 -2.52 -13.37 1.45
CA GLY A 241 -3.43 -14.24 2.19
C GLY A 241 -4.40 -13.50 3.13
N PRO A 242 -5.34 -14.21 3.77
CA PRO A 242 -6.32 -13.62 4.68
C PRO A 242 -5.71 -13.10 5.98
N GLU A 243 -4.61 -13.69 6.46
CA GLU A 243 -3.94 -13.30 7.71
C GLU A 243 -3.35 -11.89 7.62
N ALA A 244 -2.53 -11.62 6.60
CA ALA A 244 -2.01 -10.30 6.31
C ALA A 244 -3.13 -9.24 6.19
N ARG A 245 -4.23 -9.56 5.50
CA ARG A 245 -5.39 -8.67 5.36
C ARG A 245 -6.10 -8.41 6.69
N ALA A 246 -6.25 -9.43 7.54
CA ALA A 246 -6.87 -9.28 8.85
C ALA A 246 -6.03 -8.39 9.76
N ARG A 247 -4.70 -8.56 9.72
CA ARG A 247 -3.75 -7.76 10.48
C ARG A 247 -3.71 -6.30 10.02
N LEU A 248 -3.74 -6.05 8.70
CA LEU A 248 -3.88 -4.69 8.16
C LEU A 248 -5.21 -4.04 8.59
N ALA A 249 -6.31 -4.79 8.54
CA ALA A 249 -7.61 -4.29 8.97
C ALA A 249 -7.63 -3.95 10.47
N GLU A 250 -6.91 -4.70 11.29
CA GLU A 250 -6.69 -4.36 12.70
C GLU A 250 -5.89 -3.06 12.85
N ALA A 251 -4.77 -2.91 12.14
CA ALA A 251 -3.96 -1.69 12.16
C ALA A 251 -4.80 -0.45 11.82
N VAL A 252 -5.62 -0.53 10.77
CA VAL A 252 -6.53 0.54 10.34
C VAL A 252 -7.60 0.83 11.39
N ARG A 253 -8.20 -0.20 12.01
CA ARG A 253 -9.20 -0.01 13.06
C ARG A 253 -8.59 0.66 14.28
N THR A 254 -7.42 0.21 14.71
CA THR A 254 -6.73 0.76 15.89
C THR A 254 -6.40 2.24 15.68
N LEU A 255 -5.89 2.59 14.49
CA LEU A 255 -5.58 3.99 14.16
C LEU A 255 -6.83 4.89 14.06
N ARG A 256 -8.01 4.33 13.77
CA ARG A 256 -9.28 5.07 13.74
C ARG A 256 -9.97 5.18 15.09
N ALA A 257 -9.73 4.23 15.98
CA ALA A 257 -10.44 4.10 17.24
C ALA A 257 -9.87 4.99 18.36
N GLY A 258 -8.65 5.50 18.20
CA GLY A 258 -8.01 6.32 19.22
C GLY A 258 -7.13 7.42 18.65
N ASP A 259 -6.95 8.45 19.47
CA ASP A 259 -6.07 9.57 19.19
C ASP A 259 -4.74 9.42 19.95
N GLY A 260 -3.65 9.95 19.37
CA GLY A 260 -2.30 9.96 19.96
C GLY A 260 -1.54 8.62 19.92
N THR A 261 -0.42 8.52 20.68
CA THR A 261 0.49 7.36 20.64
C THR A 261 -0.12 6.04 21.10
N GLY A 262 -1.14 6.06 21.97
CA GLY A 262 -1.79 4.86 22.50
C GLY A 262 -2.42 3.99 21.40
N ALA A 263 -2.91 4.62 20.34
CA ALA A 263 -3.32 3.94 19.12
C ALA A 263 -2.19 3.82 18.09
N ALA A 264 -1.27 4.79 18.06
CA ALA A 264 -0.21 4.83 17.05
C ALA A 264 0.76 3.63 17.16
N PHE A 265 1.27 3.28 18.34
CA PHE A 265 2.24 2.17 18.45
C PHE A 265 1.64 0.80 18.13
N PRO A 266 0.45 0.43 18.64
CA PRO A 266 -0.17 -0.84 18.26
C PRO A 266 -0.53 -0.88 16.77
N ALA A 267 -1.03 0.22 16.20
CA ALA A 267 -1.34 0.29 14.77
C ALA A 267 -0.07 0.17 13.90
N ASP A 268 1.02 0.82 14.31
CA ASP A 268 2.31 0.75 13.65
C ASP A 268 2.89 -0.67 13.65
N THR A 269 2.87 -1.35 14.80
CA THR A 269 3.29 -2.75 14.92
C THR A 269 2.43 -3.66 14.07
N ALA A 270 1.11 -3.50 14.14
CA ALA A 270 0.15 -4.26 13.32
C ALA A 270 0.37 -4.08 11.82
N ALA A 271 0.61 -2.85 11.37
CA ALA A 271 0.86 -2.57 9.97
C ALA A 271 2.15 -3.23 9.46
N ARG A 272 3.20 -3.25 10.28
CA ARG A 272 4.46 -3.91 9.92
C ARG A 272 4.31 -5.42 9.84
N GLU A 273 3.66 -6.03 10.82
CA GLU A 273 3.38 -7.48 10.78
C GLU A 273 2.51 -7.84 9.57
N ALA A 274 1.50 -7.03 9.25
CA ALA A 274 0.68 -7.22 8.05
C ALA A 274 1.51 -7.17 6.76
N ARG A 275 2.47 -6.24 6.69
CA ARG A 275 3.40 -6.12 5.57
C ARG A 275 4.33 -7.32 5.48
N ASP A 276 4.94 -7.74 6.58
CA ASP A 276 5.87 -8.86 6.63
C ASP A 276 5.18 -10.16 6.17
N LEU A 277 3.96 -10.41 6.65
CA LEU A 277 3.10 -11.52 6.20
C LEU A 277 2.77 -11.41 4.72
N ALA A 278 2.38 -10.22 4.23
CA ALA A 278 2.06 -10.03 2.82
C ALA A 278 3.29 -10.27 1.91
N GLU A 279 4.48 -9.85 2.32
CA GLU A 279 5.73 -10.11 1.60
C GLU A 279 6.09 -11.60 1.61
N GLN A 280 5.85 -12.30 2.73
CA GLN A 280 5.99 -13.76 2.80
C GLN A 280 5.03 -14.46 1.85
N ASP A 281 3.76 -14.05 1.82
CA ASP A 281 2.75 -14.60 0.90
C ASP A 281 3.17 -14.43 -0.56
N VAL A 282 3.65 -13.24 -0.94
CA VAL A 282 4.15 -12.96 -2.30
C VAL A 282 5.36 -13.84 -2.65
N ARG A 283 6.32 -13.99 -1.72
CA ARG A 283 7.47 -14.87 -1.92
C ARG A 283 7.05 -16.35 -2.05
N ALA A 284 6.11 -16.81 -1.22
CA ALA A 284 5.62 -18.18 -1.22
C ALA A 284 4.76 -18.49 -2.45
N HIS A 285 4.03 -17.51 -2.97
CA HIS A 285 3.24 -17.64 -4.20
C HIS A 285 4.11 -17.96 -5.43
N GLY A 286 5.37 -17.50 -5.43
CA GLY A 286 6.31 -17.75 -6.51
C GLY A 286 5.89 -17.10 -7.83
N ASN A 287 6.43 -17.60 -8.95
CA ASN A 287 5.97 -17.21 -10.28
C ASN A 287 4.83 -18.15 -10.72
N PRO A 288 3.56 -17.72 -10.71
CA PRO A 288 2.42 -18.59 -11.01
C PRO A 288 2.35 -19.03 -12.48
N CYS A 289 3.16 -18.44 -13.37
CA CYS A 289 3.12 -18.76 -14.81
C CYS A 289 4.55 -18.96 -15.39
N PRO A 290 5.20 -20.11 -15.14
CA PRO A 290 6.49 -20.41 -15.77
C PRO A 290 6.37 -20.64 -17.29
N ALA A 291 5.18 -21.04 -17.78
CA ALA A 291 4.92 -21.35 -19.19
C ALA A 291 4.54 -20.12 -20.05
N ALA A 292 4.22 -18.97 -19.44
CA ALA A 292 3.82 -17.73 -20.12
C ALA A 292 4.84 -16.60 -19.89
N ALA A 293 6.12 -16.95 -19.72
CA ALA A 293 7.20 -16.00 -19.49
C ALA A 293 7.35 -14.96 -20.61
N ASP A 294 6.84 -15.25 -21.81
CA ASP A 294 6.91 -14.38 -22.98
C ASP A 294 5.85 -13.27 -22.99
N GLU A 295 4.79 -13.35 -22.17
CA GLU A 295 3.79 -12.28 -22.05
C GLU A 295 4.23 -11.19 -21.06
N THR A 296 4.71 -10.07 -21.60
CA THR A 296 5.20 -8.94 -20.80
C THR A 296 4.13 -8.39 -19.85
N GLY A 297 4.46 -8.29 -18.56
CA GLY A 297 3.59 -7.75 -17.51
C GLY A 297 2.51 -8.71 -16.98
N LEU A 298 2.39 -9.92 -17.54
CA LEU A 298 1.43 -10.94 -17.12
C LEU A 298 1.67 -11.43 -15.67
N PRO A 299 2.90 -11.78 -15.24
CA PRO A 299 3.11 -12.29 -13.88
C PRO A 299 2.65 -11.31 -12.81
N GLY A 300 2.92 -10.02 -13.03
CA GLY A 300 2.46 -9.00 -12.11
C GLY A 300 0.95 -8.75 -12.20
N ALA A 301 0.32 -8.86 -13.37
CA ALA A 301 -1.13 -8.78 -13.48
C ALA A 301 -1.83 -9.90 -12.68
N VAL A 302 -1.26 -11.10 -12.67
CA VAL A 302 -1.72 -12.23 -11.83
C VAL A 302 -1.47 -11.96 -10.34
N LEU A 303 -0.26 -11.53 -9.98
CA LEU A 303 0.11 -11.18 -8.60
C LEU A 303 -0.81 -10.10 -8.00
N GLY A 304 -1.14 -9.10 -8.81
CA GLY A 304 -2.09 -8.05 -8.47
C GLY A 304 -3.55 -8.49 -8.55
N GLY A 305 -3.86 -9.73 -8.90
CA GLY A 305 -5.23 -10.19 -9.09
C GLY A 305 -6.00 -9.37 -10.12
N ILE A 306 -5.31 -8.73 -11.08
CA ILE A 306 -5.93 -8.24 -12.32
C ILE A 306 -6.38 -9.46 -13.11
N LEU A 307 -5.60 -10.53 -13.09
CA LEU A 307 -5.95 -11.84 -13.62
C LEU A 307 -6.12 -12.81 -12.46
N LEU A 308 -7.10 -13.70 -12.53
CA LEU A 308 -7.23 -14.79 -11.55
C LEU A 308 -6.41 -15.96 -12.07
N ALA A 309 -5.50 -16.47 -11.24
CA ALA A 309 -4.48 -17.46 -11.62
C ALA A 309 -5.00 -18.83 -12.10
N GLU A 310 -6.31 -19.06 -12.14
CA GLU A 310 -6.87 -20.40 -12.37
C GLU A 310 -7.09 -20.75 -13.86
N ASP A 311 -6.98 -19.81 -14.81
CA ASP A 311 -7.10 -20.13 -16.24
C ASP A 311 -6.11 -19.30 -17.09
N ALA A 312 -5.42 -19.94 -18.05
CA ALA A 312 -4.46 -19.27 -18.95
C ALA A 312 -5.12 -18.24 -19.89
N ASP A 313 -6.44 -18.32 -20.11
CA ASP A 313 -7.28 -17.30 -20.77
C ASP A 313 -8.16 -16.50 -19.77
N GLY A 314 -7.92 -16.69 -18.47
CA GLY A 314 -8.67 -16.15 -17.34
C GLY A 314 -8.36 -14.70 -17.02
N GLY A 315 -8.88 -13.79 -17.85
CA GLY A 315 -9.01 -12.36 -17.56
C GLY A 315 -9.55 -12.07 -16.13
N PRO A 316 -9.50 -10.80 -15.64
CA PRO A 316 -10.27 -10.42 -14.46
C PRO A 316 -11.70 -10.92 -14.58
N PRO A 317 -12.42 -11.14 -13.45
CA PRO A 317 -13.85 -11.42 -13.53
C PRO A 317 -14.50 -10.41 -14.48
N ALA A 318 -15.00 -10.93 -15.59
CA ALA A 318 -15.49 -10.17 -16.73
C ALA A 318 -16.71 -9.29 -16.38
N CYS A 319 -17.22 -9.47 -15.16
CA CYS A 319 -18.36 -8.80 -14.58
C CYS A 319 -18.14 -8.65 -13.07
N PHE A 320 -18.67 -7.57 -12.49
CA PHE A 320 -18.77 -7.47 -11.03
C PHE A 320 -19.97 -8.27 -10.54
N GLY A 321 -19.92 -8.69 -9.29
CA GLY A 321 -20.98 -9.48 -8.69
C GLY A 321 -20.52 -10.21 -7.45
N GLY A 322 -21.48 -10.69 -6.68
CA GLY A 322 -21.24 -11.72 -5.69
C GLY A 322 -20.96 -13.09 -6.35
N PRO A 323 -20.94 -14.16 -5.55
CA PRO A 323 -20.66 -15.50 -6.04
C PRO A 323 -21.58 -15.96 -7.17
N GLY A 324 -22.84 -15.52 -7.19
CA GLY A 324 -23.83 -15.95 -8.17
C GLY A 324 -23.62 -15.35 -9.55
N THR A 325 -22.92 -14.22 -9.64
CA THR A 325 -22.86 -13.48 -10.90
C THR A 325 -21.48 -13.04 -11.37
N ARG A 326 -20.42 -13.26 -10.57
CA ARG A 326 -19.03 -13.02 -10.97
C ARG A 326 -18.54 -13.78 -12.22
N ALA A 327 -19.33 -14.75 -12.71
CA ALA A 327 -19.03 -15.59 -13.87
C ALA A 327 -19.89 -15.29 -15.12
N ARG A 328 -20.84 -14.33 -15.08
CA ARG A 328 -21.82 -14.09 -16.17
C ARG A 328 -21.22 -13.85 -17.57
N ARG A 329 -19.98 -13.36 -17.64
CA ARG A 329 -19.29 -13.03 -18.90
C ARG A 329 -18.03 -13.89 -19.14
N ARG A 330 -17.92 -15.04 -18.47
CA ARG A 330 -16.93 -16.08 -18.84
C ARG A 330 -17.39 -16.75 -20.13
N LEU A 331 -16.46 -17.00 -21.06
CA LEU A 331 -16.72 -17.88 -22.19
C LEU A 331 -16.90 -19.32 -21.67
N ALA A 332 -17.83 -20.07 -22.25
CA ALA A 332 -17.85 -21.52 -22.07
C ALA A 332 -16.55 -22.10 -22.64
N PRO A 333 -15.99 -23.19 -22.04
CA PRO A 333 -14.83 -23.85 -22.64
C PRO A 333 -15.17 -24.31 -24.07
N PRO A 334 -14.20 -24.33 -24.99
CA PRO A 334 -14.43 -24.90 -26.31
C PRO A 334 -14.86 -26.36 -26.15
N SER A 335 -15.99 -26.69 -26.77
CA SER A 335 -16.51 -28.06 -26.90
C SER A 335 -15.63 -28.92 -27.79
#